data_AF-A0A495EDB6-F1
#
_entry.id   AF-A0A495EDB6-F1
#
_cell.length_a   1.000
_cell.length_b   1.000
_cell.length_c   1.000
_cell.angle_alpha   90.00
_cell.angle_beta   90.00
_cell.angle_gamma   90.00
#
_symmetry.space_group_name_H-M   'P 1'
#
loop_
_entity.id
_entity.type
_entity.pdbx_description
1 polymer ?
#
loop_
_entity_poly.entity_id
_entity_poly.type
_entity_poly.pdbx_seq_one_letter_code
_entity_poly.pdbx_strand_id
1 'polypeptide(L)'
;MERIFLSRLIITIFLFISSNIIFGQHNYYVFKKEGNPYFKENKKVERGEPFLKTDILIVKKKDTVILVNELGEIFKISEPMSYSFSEIKLYKHKLEEDSFTRKYFKYVWKQFTNQNKRKLESGVVYREKRDIKLKYPIDSAKVYSPEVQFSWNNKTESKEVYFFLKDLEANRTIKLRLNGNSIMLYLDNYLLNSNTEYQWWVDTTPFPDLTQIEFHNLNILDKKEYQKLEEETAVLIKTFKILGFTEEEIKEAICVDYKFCR
;
A
#
# COMPACT_ATOMS: atom_id res chain seq x y z
N MET A 1 52.40 -13.42 -33.91
CA MET A 1 51.73 -12.71 -32.77
C MET A 1 50.33 -12.19 -33.11
N GLU A 2 49.93 -12.07 -34.39
CA GLU A 2 48.61 -11.53 -34.79
C GLU A 2 47.40 -12.44 -34.47
N ARG A 3 47.57 -13.77 -34.51
CA ARG A 3 46.47 -14.72 -34.19
C ARG A 3 46.00 -14.64 -32.73
N ILE A 4 46.88 -14.25 -31.80
CA ILE A 4 46.54 -14.13 -30.38
C ILE A 4 45.75 -12.84 -30.12
N PHE A 5 46.08 -11.75 -30.84
CA PHE A 5 45.36 -10.48 -30.74
C PHE A 5 43.93 -10.56 -31.28
N LEU A 6 43.72 -11.25 -32.41
CA LEU A 6 42.38 -11.49 -32.95
C LEU A 6 41.49 -12.32 -32.02
N SER A 7 42.05 -13.35 -31.36
CA SER A 7 41.30 -14.17 -30.40
C SER A 7 40.81 -13.36 -29.18
N ARG A 8 41.64 -12.44 -28.68
CA ARG A 8 41.28 -11.59 -27.53
C ARG A 8 40.24 -10.54 -27.91
N LEU A 9 40.31 -9.98 -29.12
CA LEU A 9 39.36 -8.97 -29.59
C LEU A 9 37.96 -9.57 -29.80
N ILE A 10 37.87 -10.81 -30.31
CA ILE A 10 36.60 -11.53 -30.47
C ILE A 10 35.97 -11.82 -29.11
N ILE A 11 36.76 -12.22 -28.11
CA ILE A 11 36.28 -12.49 -26.75
C ILE A 11 35.75 -11.20 -26.09
N THR A 12 36.43 -10.06 -26.27
CA THR A 12 35.96 -8.77 -25.72
C THR A 12 34.66 -8.30 -26.36
N ILE A 13 34.50 -8.51 -27.67
CA ILE A 13 33.24 -8.20 -28.39
C ILE A 13 32.11 -9.12 -27.92
N PHE A 14 32.38 -10.41 -27.70
CA PHE A 14 31.38 -11.36 -27.20
C PHE A 14 30.94 -11.08 -25.75
N LEU A 15 31.86 -10.57 -24.91
CA LEU A 15 31.57 -10.11 -23.55
C LEU A 15 30.75 -8.81 -23.49
N PHE A 16 30.86 -7.93 -24.49
CA PHE A 16 30.05 -6.71 -24.56
C PHE A 16 28.64 -6.94 -25.12
N ILE A 17 28.42 -7.99 -25.92
CA ILE A 17 27.10 -8.32 -26.48
C ILE A 17 26.20 -9.03 -25.45
N SER A 18 26.78 -9.73 -24.48
CA SER A 18 26.04 -10.47 -23.44
C SER A 18 25.56 -9.61 -22.26
N SER A 19 25.99 -8.35 -22.13
CA SER A 19 25.61 -7.46 -21.04
C SER A 19 24.39 -6.56 -21.31
N ASN A 20 23.73 -6.69 -22.47
CA ASN A 20 22.63 -5.79 -22.87
C ASN A 20 21.22 -6.39 -22.84
N ILE A 21 21.02 -7.57 -22.22
CA ILE A 21 19.68 -8.17 -22.07
C ILE A 21 19.29 -8.22 -20.60
N ILE A 22 19.23 -7.06 -19.96
CA ILE A 22 18.31 -6.83 -18.85
C ILE A 22 17.34 -5.77 -19.33
N PHE A 23 16.51 -6.13 -20.31
CA PHE A 23 15.27 -5.39 -20.53
C PHE A 23 14.38 -5.69 -19.33
N GLY A 24 14.44 -4.81 -18.32
CA GLY A 24 13.36 -4.69 -17.36
C GLY A 24 12.07 -4.60 -18.16
N GLN A 25 11.20 -5.60 -18.00
CA GLN A 25 9.90 -5.56 -18.62
C GLN A 25 9.16 -4.39 -17.98
N HIS A 26 9.10 -3.26 -18.68
CA HIS A 26 8.23 -2.17 -18.29
C HIS A 26 6.83 -2.77 -18.21
N ASN A 27 6.33 -2.95 -16.99
CA ASN A 27 5.05 -3.55 -16.73
C ASN A 27 4.15 -2.46 -16.17
N TYR A 28 3.02 -2.25 -16.82
CA TYR A 28 1.98 -1.39 -16.28
C TYR A 28 1.12 -2.18 -15.32
N TYR A 29 0.72 -1.55 -14.23
CA TYR A 29 -0.24 -2.10 -13.29
C TYR A 29 -1.44 -1.18 -13.19
N VAL A 30 -2.62 -1.77 -13.07
CA VAL A 30 -3.87 -1.03 -12.87
C VAL A 30 -3.88 -0.45 -11.47
N PHE A 31 -3.80 0.87 -11.39
CA PHE A 31 -3.85 1.60 -10.13
C PHE A 31 -5.29 1.89 -9.68
N LYS A 32 -6.12 2.40 -10.60
CA LYS A 32 -7.55 2.67 -10.37
C LYS A 32 -8.32 2.45 -11.67
N LYS A 33 -9.59 2.07 -11.54
CA LYS A 33 -10.55 2.06 -12.64
C LYS A 33 -11.88 2.65 -12.21
N GLU A 34 -12.61 3.21 -13.16
CA GLU A 34 -14.00 3.61 -13.04
C GLU A 34 -14.78 2.99 -14.20
N GLY A 35 -16.06 2.67 -13.98
CA GLY A 35 -16.88 1.95 -14.95
C GLY A 35 -16.53 0.46 -15.07
N ASN A 36 -16.72 -0.10 -16.26
CA ASN A 36 -16.52 -1.53 -16.55
C ASN A 36 -15.54 -1.77 -17.72
N PRO A 37 -14.29 -1.26 -17.63
CA PRO A 37 -13.26 -1.59 -18.60
C PRO A 37 -12.88 -3.07 -18.52
N TYR A 38 -12.44 -3.64 -19.65
CA TYR A 38 -12.06 -5.05 -19.75
C TYR A 38 -10.88 -5.21 -20.70
N PHE A 39 -10.07 -6.23 -20.43
CA PHE A 39 -9.11 -6.73 -21.41
C PHE A 39 -9.84 -7.57 -22.45
N LYS A 40 -9.31 -7.58 -23.68
CA LYS A 40 -9.74 -8.49 -24.75
C LYS A 40 -9.80 -9.93 -24.17
N GLU A 41 -10.82 -10.70 -24.58
CA GLU A 41 -11.31 -11.93 -23.91
C GLU A 41 -12.33 -11.71 -22.76
N ASN A 42 -12.92 -10.52 -22.65
CA ASN A 42 -13.94 -10.18 -21.63
C ASN A 42 -13.45 -10.34 -20.17
N LYS A 43 -12.14 -10.30 -19.95
CA LYS A 43 -11.57 -10.30 -18.62
C LYS A 43 -11.72 -8.91 -18.00
N LYS A 44 -12.43 -8.80 -16.89
CA LYS A 44 -12.59 -7.52 -16.18
C LYS A 44 -11.23 -7.02 -15.71
N VAL A 45 -10.99 -5.73 -15.89
CA VAL A 45 -9.82 -5.04 -15.33
C VAL A 45 -10.03 -4.90 -13.83
N GLU A 46 -9.04 -5.25 -13.01
CA GLU A 46 -9.07 -5.05 -11.55
C GLU A 46 -7.83 -4.30 -11.04
N ARG A 47 -7.93 -3.64 -9.89
CA ARG A 47 -6.78 -2.96 -9.26
C ARG A 47 -5.67 -3.97 -8.91
N GLY A 48 -4.43 -3.59 -9.19
CA GLY A 48 -3.24 -4.43 -9.00
C GLY A 48 -3.04 -5.49 -10.08
N GLU A 49 -3.91 -5.55 -11.08
CA GLU A 49 -3.73 -6.45 -12.21
C GLU A 49 -2.64 -5.92 -13.16
N PRO A 50 -1.74 -6.78 -13.66
CA PRO A 50 -0.78 -6.37 -14.66
C PRO A 50 -1.46 -6.17 -16.02
N PHE A 51 -1.05 -5.14 -16.74
CA PHE A 51 -1.35 -4.97 -18.16
C PHE A 51 -0.13 -5.39 -18.97
N LEU A 52 -0.21 -6.54 -19.63
CA LEU A 52 0.89 -7.20 -20.31
C LEU A 52 0.99 -6.78 -21.78
N LYS A 53 2.13 -7.07 -22.41
CA LYS A 53 2.39 -6.73 -23.82
C LYS A 53 1.39 -7.33 -24.80
N THR A 54 0.81 -8.48 -24.45
CA THR A 54 -0.19 -9.21 -25.23
C THR A 54 -1.60 -8.67 -25.04
N ASP A 55 -1.83 -7.86 -24.01
CA ASP A 55 -3.17 -7.43 -23.62
C ASP A 55 -3.62 -6.25 -24.48
N ILE A 56 -4.94 -6.18 -24.68
CA ILE A 56 -5.61 -5.04 -25.31
C ILE A 56 -6.67 -4.56 -24.32
N LEU A 57 -6.54 -3.32 -23.86
CA LEU A 57 -7.46 -2.68 -22.94
C LEU A 57 -8.61 -2.02 -23.71
N ILE A 58 -9.85 -2.32 -23.36
CA ILE A 58 -11.04 -1.74 -23.98
C ILE A 58 -11.74 -0.81 -22.98
N VAL A 59 -11.89 0.45 -23.37
CA VAL A 59 -12.48 1.55 -22.57
C VAL A 59 -13.72 2.09 -23.28
N LYS A 60 -14.85 2.25 -22.57
CA LYS A 60 -16.11 2.81 -23.10
C LYS A 60 -16.34 4.27 -22.63
N LYS A 61 -17.42 4.91 -23.12
CA LYS A 61 -17.83 6.32 -22.88
C LYS A 61 -17.95 6.81 -21.42
N LYS A 62 -17.67 5.97 -20.42
CA LYS A 62 -17.68 6.32 -18.98
C LYS A 62 -16.60 5.57 -18.19
N ASP A 63 -15.75 4.83 -18.89
CA ASP A 63 -14.70 4.07 -18.24
C ASP A 63 -13.46 4.94 -18.12
N THR A 64 -12.78 4.86 -16.99
CA THR A 64 -11.44 5.45 -16.83
C THR A 64 -10.52 4.39 -16.28
N VAL A 65 -9.30 4.30 -16.79
CA VAL A 65 -8.25 3.42 -16.27
C VAL A 65 -7.02 4.25 -16.01
N ILE A 66 -6.47 4.10 -14.81
CA ILE A 66 -5.22 4.72 -14.38
C ILE A 66 -4.20 3.61 -14.20
N LEU A 67 -3.10 3.68 -14.94
CA LEU A 67 -2.00 2.74 -14.87
C LEU A 67 -0.78 3.39 -14.21
N VAL A 68 0.05 2.57 -13.56
CA VAL A 68 1.33 2.96 -12.97
C VAL A 68 2.46 2.06 -13.46
N ASN A 69 3.67 2.59 -13.63
CA ASN A 69 4.86 1.83 -13.98
C ASN A 69 5.93 1.81 -12.87
N GLU A 70 7.04 1.11 -13.12
CA GLU A 70 8.18 0.95 -12.20
C GLU A 70 8.90 2.25 -11.82
N LEU A 71 8.74 3.29 -12.64
CA LEU A 71 9.30 4.62 -12.40
C LEU A 71 8.37 5.48 -11.53
N GLY A 72 7.16 5.01 -11.21
CA GLY A 72 6.13 5.78 -10.51
C GLY A 72 5.43 6.79 -11.42
N GLU A 73 5.48 6.59 -12.73
CA GLU A 73 4.76 7.41 -13.70
C GLU A 73 3.32 6.90 -13.85
N ILE A 74 2.41 7.83 -14.12
CA ILE A 74 0.98 7.56 -14.23
C ILE A 74 0.50 7.75 -15.66
N PHE A 75 -0.39 6.88 -16.10
CA PHE A 75 -1.00 6.93 -17.43
C PHE A 75 -2.52 6.89 -17.25
N LYS A 76 -3.21 7.92 -17.73
CA LYS A 76 -4.67 8.07 -17.57
C LYS A 76 -5.36 7.87 -18.92
N ILE A 77 -6.27 6.91 -18.98
CA ILE A 77 -6.98 6.52 -20.19
C ILE A 77 -8.48 6.66 -19.91
N SER A 78 -9.14 7.56 -20.62
CA SER A 78 -10.58 7.83 -20.47
C SER A 78 -11.32 7.91 -21.80
N GLU A 79 -10.59 7.97 -22.91
CA GLU A 79 -11.19 8.06 -24.23
C GLU A 79 -11.73 6.68 -24.67
N PRO A 80 -12.91 6.60 -25.32
CA PRO A 80 -13.49 5.32 -25.69
C PRO A 80 -12.76 4.71 -26.90
N MET A 81 -11.87 3.75 -26.64
CA MET A 81 -11.10 3.06 -27.67
C MET A 81 -10.55 1.72 -27.13
N SER A 82 -9.88 0.98 -28.02
CA SER A 82 -9.02 -0.15 -27.66
C SER A 82 -7.56 0.29 -27.65
N TYR A 83 -6.83 -0.06 -26.60
CA TYR A 83 -5.45 0.35 -26.37
C TYR A 83 -4.54 -0.87 -26.28
N SER A 84 -3.54 -0.93 -27.14
CA SER A 84 -2.43 -1.86 -27.02
C SER A 84 -1.43 -1.39 -25.96
N PHE A 85 -0.62 -2.33 -25.48
CA PHE A 85 0.47 -2.04 -24.54
C PHE A 85 1.39 -0.90 -25.00
N SER A 86 1.76 -0.87 -26.29
CA SER A 86 2.68 0.13 -26.84
C SER A 86 2.11 1.55 -26.90
N GLU A 87 0.78 1.69 -26.90
CA GLU A 87 0.11 2.99 -27.01
C GLU A 87 0.00 3.70 -25.66
N ILE A 88 0.07 2.96 -24.54
CA ILE A 88 -0.08 3.52 -23.19
C ILE A 88 0.87 4.66 -22.92
N LYS A 89 2.10 4.59 -23.41
CA LYS A 89 3.12 5.63 -23.23
C LYS A 89 2.66 7.03 -23.69
N LEU A 90 1.72 7.10 -24.64
CA LEU A 90 1.19 8.35 -25.18
C LEU A 90 0.20 9.03 -24.21
N TYR A 91 -0.33 8.26 -23.26
CA TYR A 91 -1.31 8.70 -22.26
C TYR A 91 -0.66 9.02 -20.92
N LYS A 92 0.67 9.26 -20.91
CA LYS A 92 1.40 9.69 -19.72
C LYS A 92 0.78 10.99 -19.19
N HIS A 93 0.31 10.94 -17.95
CA HIS A 93 -0.24 12.10 -17.28
C HIS A 93 0.91 12.97 -16.74
N LYS A 94 0.96 14.23 -17.17
CA LYS A 94 1.95 15.20 -16.68
C LYS A 94 1.50 15.71 -15.31
N LEU A 95 2.11 15.21 -14.25
CA LEU A 95 1.93 15.74 -12.90
C LEU A 95 2.99 16.80 -12.59
N GLU A 96 2.70 17.65 -11.61
CA GLU A 96 3.75 18.41 -10.90
C GLU A 96 4.68 17.38 -10.26
N GLU A 97 5.86 17.17 -10.87
CA GLU A 97 6.76 16.07 -10.53
C GLU A 97 7.52 16.36 -9.23
N ASP A 98 6.85 16.24 -8.07
CA ASP A 98 7.58 16.20 -6.80
C ASP A 98 8.20 14.80 -6.57
N SER A 99 9.27 14.77 -5.77
CA SER A 99 9.93 13.50 -5.46
C SER A 99 9.06 12.55 -4.64
N PHE A 100 8.05 13.06 -3.93
CA PHE A 100 7.24 12.32 -2.97
C PHE A 100 6.16 11.49 -3.67
N THR A 101 5.38 12.12 -4.56
CA THR A 101 4.37 11.52 -5.43
C THR A 101 4.98 10.40 -6.28
N ARG A 102 6.15 10.64 -6.88
CA ARG A 102 6.86 9.58 -7.63
C ARG A 102 7.28 8.42 -6.74
N LYS A 103 7.79 8.71 -5.53
CA LYS A 103 8.14 7.67 -4.54
C LYS A 103 6.91 6.85 -4.14
N TYR A 104 5.74 7.49 -3.98
CA TYR A 104 4.48 6.82 -3.68
C TYR A 104 4.10 5.84 -4.79
N PHE A 105 3.96 6.31 -6.02
CA PHE A 105 3.51 5.45 -7.12
C PHE A 105 4.50 4.32 -7.42
N LYS A 106 5.80 4.57 -7.21
CA LYS A 106 6.83 3.53 -7.24
C LYS A 106 6.66 2.50 -6.11
N TYR A 107 6.32 2.94 -4.90
CA TYR A 107 6.01 2.04 -3.79
C TYR A 107 4.78 1.18 -4.11
N VAL A 108 3.70 1.78 -4.60
CA VAL A 108 2.47 1.05 -4.98
C VAL A 108 2.77 0.00 -6.07
N TRP A 109 3.53 0.37 -7.10
CA TRP A 109 3.95 -0.58 -8.14
C TRP A 109 4.77 -1.74 -7.56
N LYS A 110 5.67 -1.48 -6.60
CA LYS A 110 6.42 -2.53 -5.89
C LYS A 110 5.48 -3.44 -5.08
N GLN A 111 4.44 -2.91 -4.46
CA GLN A 111 3.48 -3.74 -3.73
C GLN A 111 2.73 -4.68 -4.68
N PHE A 112 2.28 -4.20 -5.84
CA PHE A 112 1.61 -5.04 -6.83
C PHE A 112 2.51 -6.16 -7.37
N THR A 113 3.78 -5.86 -7.65
CA THR A 113 4.74 -6.88 -8.12
C THR A 113 5.10 -7.90 -7.05
N ASN A 114 5.26 -7.48 -5.79
CA ASN A 114 5.57 -8.39 -4.67
C ASN A 114 4.40 -9.30 -4.32
N GLN A 115 3.15 -8.82 -4.40
CA GLN A 115 1.97 -9.67 -4.20
C GLN A 115 1.86 -10.78 -5.26
N ASN A 116 2.19 -10.48 -6.51
CA ASN A 116 2.22 -11.49 -7.57
C ASN A 116 3.31 -12.55 -7.36
N LYS A 117 4.50 -12.15 -6.87
CA LYS A 117 5.55 -13.11 -6.46
C LYS A 117 5.07 -14.03 -5.34
N ARG A 118 4.43 -13.48 -4.29
CA ARG A 118 3.86 -14.29 -3.19
C ARG A 118 2.75 -15.23 -3.65
N LYS A 119 1.92 -14.83 -4.62
CA LYS A 119 0.91 -15.73 -5.24
C LYS A 119 1.55 -16.88 -6.03
N LEU A 120 2.66 -16.63 -6.72
CA LEU A 120 3.41 -17.64 -7.46
C LEU A 120 4.22 -18.57 -6.53
N GLU A 121 4.60 -18.09 -5.35
CA GLU A 121 5.27 -18.87 -4.29
C GLU A 121 4.28 -19.56 -3.32
N SER A 122 2.96 -19.42 -3.53
CA SER A 122 1.92 -19.97 -2.65
C SER A 122 1.66 -21.46 -2.87
N GLY A 123 2.62 -22.29 -2.48
CA GLY A 123 2.31 -23.53 -1.77
C GLY A 123 2.12 -23.16 -0.30
N VAL A 124 0.94 -23.44 0.27
CA VAL A 124 0.55 -23.18 1.68
C VAL A 124 0.03 -21.75 1.95
N VAL A 125 -1.26 -21.53 1.68
CA VAL A 125 -2.02 -20.40 2.24
C VAL A 125 -2.33 -20.71 3.70
N TYR A 126 -1.62 -20.08 4.64
CA TYR A 126 -2.03 -20.08 6.04
C TYR A 126 -3.37 -19.34 6.15
N ARG A 127 -4.46 -20.10 6.31
CA ARG A 127 -5.74 -19.53 6.72
C ARG A 127 -5.54 -19.02 8.14
N GLU A 128 -5.58 -17.70 8.31
CA GLU A 128 -5.55 -17.07 9.63
C GLU A 128 -6.75 -17.55 10.46
N LYS A 129 -6.54 -18.62 11.24
CA LYS A 129 -7.44 -19.09 12.29
C LYS A 129 -7.29 -18.19 13.52
N ARG A 130 -7.57 -16.89 13.35
CA ARG A 130 -7.56 -15.96 14.48
C ARG A 130 -8.97 -15.56 14.85
N ASP A 131 -9.21 -15.70 16.15
CA ASP A 131 -10.45 -15.45 16.86
C ASP A 131 -10.77 -13.95 16.89
N ILE A 132 -9.75 -13.10 17.01
CA ILE A 132 -9.89 -11.65 16.95
C ILE A 132 -9.05 -11.09 15.80
N LYS A 133 -9.68 -10.26 14.97
CA LYS A 133 -9.01 -9.51 13.90
C LYS A 133 -9.02 -8.02 14.23
N LEU A 134 -7.85 -7.43 14.45
CA LEU A 134 -7.69 -6.00 14.66
C LEU A 134 -8.10 -5.23 13.39
N LYS A 135 -8.83 -4.13 13.53
CA LYS A 135 -9.37 -3.34 12.41
C LYS A 135 -8.76 -1.94 12.34
N TYR A 136 -8.82 -1.18 13.42
CA TYR A 136 -8.35 0.20 13.46
C TYR A 136 -7.82 0.54 14.86
N PRO A 137 -6.74 1.31 15.02
CA PRO A 137 -5.83 1.77 13.96
C PRO A 137 -5.14 0.61 13.24
N ILE A 138 -4.84 0.75 11.95
CA ILE A 138 -4.07 -0.29 11.25
C ILE A 138 -2.66 -0.38 11.84
N ASP A 139 -1.94 -1.49 11.60
CA ASP A 139 -0.57 -1.60 12.09
C ASP A 139 0.33 -0.46 11.54
N SER A 140 1.16 0.06 12.44
CA SER A 140 2.08 1.17 12.26
C SER A 140 1.41 2.52 11.97
N ALA A 141 0.11 2.67 12.28
CA ALA A 141 -0.63 3.90 12.08
C ALA A 141 0.00 5.08 12.83
N LYS A 142 -0.04 6.25 12.21
CA LYS A 142 0.36 7.56 12.69
C LYS A 142 -0.88 8.43 12.75
N VAL A 143 -1.25 8.88 13.95
CA VAL A 143 -2.51 9.57 14.20
C VAL A 143 -2.25 10.89 14.91
N TYR A 144 -2.95 11.94 14.50
CA TYR A 144 -3.02 13.23 15.20
C TYR A 144 -4.48 13.54 15.49
N SER A 145 -4.94 13.21 16.70
CA SER A 145 -6.35 13.34 17.09
C SER A 145 -6.46 13.49 18.62
N PRO A 146 -7.44 14.25 19.14
CA PRO A 146 -7.72 14.32 20.57
C PRO A 146 -8.24 13.00 21.16
N GLU A 147 -8.62 12.05 20.31
CA GLU A 147 -9.08 10.72 20.70
C GLU A 147 -8.69 9.69 19.64
N VAL A 148 -8.45 8.45 20.06
CA VAL A 148 -8.17 7.33 19.18
C VAL A 148 -9.22 6.25 19.43
N GLN A 149 -9.98 5.94 18.39
CA GLN A 149 -10.84 4.76 18.39
C GLN A 149 -10.00 3.52 18.08
N PHE A 150 -10.16 2.48 18.89
CA PHE A 150 -9.64 1.15 18.65
C PHE A 150 -10.83 0.25 18.30
N SER A 151 -10.68 -0.58 17.28
CA SER A 151 -11.73 -1.51 16.85
C SER A 151 -11.17 -2.83 16.35
N TRP A 152 -11.95 -3.88 16.56
CA TRP A 152 -11.62 -5.24 16.18
C TRP A 152 -12.88 -5.98 15.73
N ASN A 153 -12.70 -7.16 15.14
CA ASN A 153 -13.75 -8.10 14.88
C ASN A 153 -13.52 -9.35 15.70
N ASN A 154 -14.37 -9.58 16.68
CA ASN A 154 -14.38 -10.81 17.45
C ASN A 154 -15.25 -11.86 16.73
N LYS A 155 -14.62 -12.97 16.32
CA LYS A 155 -15.28 -14.10 15.67
C LYS A 155 -15.68 -15.20 16.66
N THR A 156 -15.39 -15.02 17.94
CA THR A 156 -15.76 -15.97 19.00
C THR A 156 -17.17 -15.71 19.49
N GLU A 157 -17.72 -16.69 20.21
CA GLU A 157 -19.03 -16.57 20.85
C GLU A 157 -19.00 -15.66 22.10
N SER A 158 -17.82 -15.46 22.70
CA SER A 158 -17.64 -14.57 23.85
C SER A 158 -17.73 -13.11 23.42
N LYS A 159 -18.56 -12.32 24.07
CA LYS A 159 -18.59 -10.85 23.89
C LYS A 159 -17.53 -10.13 24.70
N GLU A 160 -16.95 -10.81 25.68
CA GLU A 160 -15.91 -10.29 26.55
C GLU A 160 -14.54 -10.44 25.91
N VAL A 161 -13.76 -9.36 25.97
CA VAL A 161 -12.40 -9.29 25.47
C VAL A 161 -11.52 -8.47 26.43
N TYR A 162 -10.22 -8.65 26.28
CA TYR A 162 -9.19 -7.93 27.01
C TYR A 162 -8.41 -7.08 26.01
N PHE A 163 -8.54 -5.76 26.14
CA PHE A 163 -7.76 -4.79 25.40
C PHE A 163 -6.47 -4.49 26.14
N PHE A 164 -5.37 -4.46 25.40
CA PHE A 164 -4.05 -4.17 25.92
C PHE A 164 -3.43 -3.03 25.13
N LEU A 165 -2.80 -2.11 25.86
CA LEU A 165 -2.09 -0.97 25.29
C LEU A 165 -0.76 -0.82 26.04
N LYS A 166 0.33 -1.05 25.33
CA LYS A 166 1.70 -0.91 25.83
C LYS A 166 2.30 0.39 25.33
N ASP A 167 2.62 1.27 26.25
CA ASP A 167 3.49 2.43 26.03
C ASP A 167 4.93 1.94 25.90
N LEU A 168 5.56 2.20 24.75
CA LEU A 168 6.93 1.73 24.46
C LEU A 168 8.00 2.56 25.17
N GLU A 169 7.73 3.84 25.45
CA GLU A 169 8.67 4.74 26.13
C GLU A 169 8.68 4.50 27.63
N ALA A 170 7.49 4.48 28.25
CA ALA A 170 7.34 4.23 29.68
C ALA A 170 7.42 2.74 30.04
N ASN A 171 7.45 1.85 29.05
CA ASN A 171 7.38 0.40 29.19
C ASN A 171 6.23 -0.06 30.11
N ARG A 172 5.06 0.60 29.99
CA ARG A 172 3.87 0.35 30.81
C ARG A 172 2.78 -0.27 29.96
N THR A 173 2.17 -1.35 30.45
CA THR A 173 1.01 -1.97 29.79
C THR A 173 -0.27 -1.69 30.57
N ILE A 174 -1.23 -1.06 29.91
CA ILE A 174 -2.61 -0.91 30.36
C ILE A 174 -3.41 -2.11 29.85
N LYS A 175 -4.24 -2.68 30.73
CA LYS A 175 -5.12 -3.80 30.41
C LYS A 175 -6.54 -3.46 30.84
N LEU A 176 -7.49 -3.55 29.91
CA LEU A 176 -8.90 -3.24 30.14
C LEU A 176 -9.77 -4.43 29.74
N ARG A 177 -10.70 -4.82 30.63
CA ARG A 177 -11.74 -5.80 30.32
C ARG A 177 -12.93 -5.07 29.72
N LEU A 178 -13.35 -5.49 28.53
CA LEU A 178 -14.37 -4.80 27.74
C LEU A 178 -15.40 -5.77 27.19
N ASN A 179 -16.60 -5.26 26.93
CA ASN A 179 -17.63 -5.96 26.16
C ASN A 179 -17.84 -5.23 24.84
N GLY A 180 -17.69 -5.93 23.72
CA GLY A 180 -17.89 -5.37 22.38
C GLY A 180 -16.65 -5.37 21.50
N ASN A 181 -16.68 -4.55 20.46
CA ASN A 181 -15.75 -4.58 19.33
C ASN A 181 -14.96 -3.28 19.15
N SER A 182 -15.08 -2.33 20.09
CA SER A 182 -14.36 -1.07 20.02
C SER A 182 -14.24 -0.39 21.39
N ILE A 183 -13.21 0.43 21.53
CA ILE A 183 -13.04 1.39 22.63
C ILE A 183 -12.52 2.70 22.07
N MET A 184 -12.86 3.82 22.70
CA MET A 184 -12.32 5.14 22.38
C MET A 184 -11.51 5.61 23.57
N LEU A 185 -10.26 6.01 23.33
CA LEU A 185 -9.36 6.55 24.35
C LEU A 185 -9.02 8.00 24.01
N TYR A 186 -9.10 8.88 25.00
CA TYR A 186 -8.77 10.28 24.85
C TYR A 186 -7.27 10.53 25.03
N LEU A 187 -6.78 11.56 24.34
CA LEU A 187 -5.47 12.15 24.58
C LEU A 187 -5.54 13.03 25.82
N ASP A 188 -5.32 12.42 26.98
CA ASP A 188 -5.48 13.04 28.31
C ASP A 188 -4.18 13.15 29.10
N ASN A 189 -3.06 12.72 28.51
CA ASN A 189 -1.74 12.56 29.12
C ASN A 189 -1.67 11.51 30.25
N TYR A 190 -2.70 10.68 30.41
CA TYR A 190 -2.74 9.59 31.38
C TYR A 190 -2.76 8.22 30.70
N LEU A 191 -3.63 8.04 29.71
CA LEU A 191 -3.76 6.83 28.91
C LEU A 191 -3.01 6.96 27.58
N LEU A 192 -3.16 8.11 26.92
CA LEU A 192 -2.49 8.42 25.67
C LEU A 192 -1.80 9.80 25.74
N ASN A 193 -0.57 9.83 25.25
CA ASN A 193 0.30 11.00 25.19
C ASN A 193 0.55 11.38 23.73
N SER A 194 0.74 12.67 23.47
CA SER A 194 1.29 13.13 22.19
C SER A 194 2.75 12.75 22.08
N ASN A 195 3.23 12.53 20.85
CA ASN A 195 4.61 12.14 20.56
C ASN A 195 5.02 10.87 21.31
N THR A 196 4.20 9.82 21.21
CA THR A 196 4.45 8.56 21.90
C THR A 196 4.06 7.37 21.03
N GLU A 197 4.86 6.32 21.09
CA GLU A 197 4.63 5.06 20.39
C GLU A 197 4.01 4.02 21.31
N TYR A 198 2.98 3.35 20.79
CA TYR A 198 2.19 2.34 21.47
C TYR A 198 2.16 1.04 20.67
N GLN A 199 2.05 -0.06 21.39
CA GLN A 199 1.61 -1.34 20.85
C GLN A 199 0.26 -1.70 21.43
N TRP A 200 -0.66 -2.16 20.60
CA TRP A 200 -1.98 -2.55 21.06
C TRP A 200 -2.41 -3.88 20.46
N TRP A 201 -3.18 -4.62 21.25
CA TRP A 201 -3.76 -5.91 20.85
C TRP A 201 -5.01 -6.21 21.68
N VAL A 202 -5.76 -7.20 21.23
CA VAL A 202 -6.99 -7.64 21.90
C VAL A 202 -7.01 -9.16 21.93
N ASP A 203 -7.33 -9.72 23.09
CA ASP A 203 -7.43 -11.16 23.30
C ASP A 203 -8.74 -11.54 23.98
N THR A 204 -9.14 -12.81 23.87
CA THR A 204 -10.29 -13.36 24.63
C THR A 204 -9.89 -13.77 26.04
N THR A 205 -8.58 -13.88 26.32
CA THR A 205 -8.03 -14.29 27.60
C THR A 205 -7.34 -13.13 28.33
N PRO A 206 -7.38 -13.11 29.67
CA PRO A 206 -6.71 -12.08 30.46
C PRO A 206 -5.18 -12.20 30.44
N PHE A 207 -4.62 -13.37 30.17
CA PHE A 207 -3.18 -13.62 30.22
C PHE A 207 -2.74 -14.37 28.97
N PRO A 208 -2.70 -13.69 27.82
CA PRO A 208 -2.36 -14.33 26.56
C PRO A 208 -0.87 -14.63 26.46
N ASP A 209 -0.53 -15.63 25.67
CA ASP A 209 0.86 -15.94 25.32
C ASP A 209 1.40 -14.86 24.37
N LEU A 210 2.21 -13.95 24.91
CA LEU A 210 2.79 -12.82 24.18
C LEU A 210 3.62 -13.23 22.95
N THR A 211 4.08 -14.48 22.87
CA THR A 211 4.85 -14.97 21.72
C THR A 211 3.98 -15.25 20.50
N GLN A 212 2.66 -15.35 20.68
CA GLN A 212 1.69 -15.68 19.62
C GLN A 212 0.79 -14.50 19.23
N ILE A 213 1.02 -13.33 19.83
CA ILE A 213 0.21 -12.13 19.61
C ILE A 213 0.79 -11.33 18.45
N GLU A 214 -0.08 -10.91 17.54
CA GLU A 214 0.24 -9.84 16.60
C GLU A 214 -0.16 -8.51 17.23
N PHE A 215 0.84 -7.67 17.44
CA PHE A 215 0.65 -6.32 17.95
C PHE A 215 0.51 -5.37 16.78
N HIS A 216 -0.45 -4.45 16.87
CA HIS A 216 -0.46 -3.28 15.99
C HIS A 216 0.33 -2.15 16.67
N ASN A 217 1.25 -1.56 15.93
CA ASN A 217 1.97 -0.36 16.36
C ASN A 217 1.11 0.88 16.05
N LEU A 218 1.12 1.85 16.95
CA LEU A 218 0.45 3.14 16.83
C LEU A 218 1.43 4.22 17.28
N ASN A 219 1.63 5.23 16.46
CA ASN A 219 2.38 6.43 16.81
C ASN A 219 1.39 7.60 16.89
N ILE A 220 1.33 8.25 18.05
CA ILE A 220 0.54 9.48 18.23
C ILE A 220 1.47 10.65 17.97
N LEU A 221 1.19 11.40 16.91
CA LEU A 221 2.01 12.50 16.45
C LEU A 221 1.83 13.72 17.35
N ASP A 222 2.87 14.55 17.45
CA ASP A 222 2.67 15.94 17.86
C ASP A 222 2.25 16.83 16.69
N LYS A 223 1.97 18.11 17.01
CA LYS A 223 1.57 19.10 16.00
C LYS A 223 2.64 19.32 14.92
N LYS A 224 3.92 19.30 15.29
CA LYS A 224 5.03 19.60 14.37
C LYS A 224 5.24 18.45 13.38
N GLU A 225 5.19 17.22 13.86
CA GLU A 225 5.27 16.02 13.05
C GLU A 225 4.06 15.87 12.13
N TYR A 226 2.85 16.15 12.66
CA TYR A 226 1.64 16.20 11.85
C TYR A 226 1.76 17.20 10.70
N GLN A 227 2.16 18.45 10.99
CA GLN A 227 2.29 19.50 9.97
C GLN A 227 3.31 19.12 8.89
N LYS A 228 4.45 18.53 9.29
CA LYS A 228 5.45 18.06 8.34
C LYS A 228 4.89 16.96 7.43
N LEU A 229 4.21 15.96 7.98
CA LEU A 229 3.59 14.89 7.19
C LEU A 229 2.45 15.43 6.31
N GLU A 230 1.72 16.43 6.79
CA GLU A 230 0.67 17.10 6.03
C GLU A 230 1.24 17.83 4.81
N GLU A 231 2.33 18.59 4.98
CA GLU A 231 3.04 19.25 3.89
C GLU A 231 3.60 18.24 2.87
N GLU A 232 4.25 17.17 3.34
CA GLU A 232 4.79 16.11 2.49
C GLU A 232 3.69 15.40 1.69
N THR A 233 2.50 15.24 2.27
CA THR A 233 1.38 14.56 1.62
C THR A 233 0.47 15.49 0.81
N ALA A 234 0.62 16.82 0.92
CA ALA A 234 -0.26 17.78 0.26
C ALA A 234 -0.23 17.66 -1.28
N VAL A 235 0.95 17.47 -1.87
CA VAL A 235 1.09 17.30 -3.33
C VAL A 235 0.50 15.97 -3.78
N LEU A 236 0.64 14.92 -2.97
CA LEU A 236 0.01 13.62 -3.23
C LEU A 236 -1.53 13.71 -3.18
N ILE A 237 -2.08 14.43 -2.20
CA ILE A 237 -3.52 14.71 -2.10
C ILE A 237 -4.00 15.46 -3.35
N LYS A 238 -3.31 16.54 -3.74
CA LYS A 238 -3.62 17.30 -4.96
C LYS A 238 -3.60 16.40 -6.20
N THR A 239 -2.59 15.53 -6.30
CA THR A 239 -2.46 14.54 -7.37
C THR A 239 -3.66 13.61 -7.41
N PHE A 240 -4.07 13.03 -6.29
CA PHE A 240 -5.23 12.15 -6.24
C PHE A 240 -6.53 12.86 -6.65
N LYS A 241 -6.73 14.11 -6.25
CA LYS A 241 -7.89 14.90 -6.67
C LYS A 241 -7.93 15.09 -8.19
N ILE A 242 -6.80 15.40 -8.82
CA ILE A 242 -6.68 15.50 -10.29
C ILE A 242 -6.97 14.15 -10.97
N LEU A 243 -6.60 13.05 -10.32
CA LEU A 243 -6.90 11.70 -10.77
C LEU A 243 -8.35 11.26 -10.52
N GLY A 244 -9.19 12.11 -9.90
CA GLY A 244 -10.61 11.84 -9.67
C GLY A 244 -10.90 11.00 -8.43
N PHE A 245 -10.01 10.99 -7.45
CA PHE A 245 -10.28 10.37 -6.15
C PHE A 245 -11.15 11.28 -5.27
N THR A 246 -12.07 10.65 -4.54
CA THR A 246 -12.85 11.29 -3.46
C THR A 246 -11.97 11.51 -2.22
N GLU A 247 -12.39 12.40 -1.32
CA GLU A 247 -11.65 12.66 -0.08
C GLU A 247 -11.52 11.40 0.78
N GLU A 248 -12.55 10.57 0.82
CA GLU A 248 -12.58 9.31 1.55
C GLU A 248 -11.58 8.31 0.97
N GLU A 249 -11.54 8.14 -0.36
CA GLU A 249 -10.56 7.27 -1.02
C GLU A 249 -9.12 7.77 -0.80
N ILE A 250 -8.91 9.08 -0.77
CA ILE A 250 -7.60 9.69 -0.50
C ILE A 250 -7.16 9.37 0.92
N LYS A 251 -8.03 9.60 1.91
CA LYS A 251 -7.75 9.29 3.32
C LYS A 251 -7.44 7.81 3.51
N GLU A 252 -8.23 6.93 2.90
CA GLU A 252 -8.01 5.50 2.97
C GLU A 252 -6.67 5.10 2.34
N ALA A 253 -6.35 5.60 1.14
CA ALA A 253 -5.09 5.30 0.46
C ALA A 253 -3.87 5.78 1.28
N ILE A 254 -3.92 7.00 1.80
CA ILE A 254 -2.83 7.56 2.63
C ILE A 254 -2.70 6.78 3.94
N CYS A 255 -3.80 6.43 4.60
CA CYS A 255 -3.76 5.63 5.82
C CYS A 255 -3.18 4.24 5.52
N VAL A 256 -3.69 3.51 4.53
CA VAL A 256 -3.23 2.14 4.24
C VAL A 256 -1.75 2.08 3.83
N ASP A 257 -1.32 2.97 2.93
CA ASP A 257 0.00 2.90 2.30
C ASP A 257 1.08 3.68 3.07
N TYR A 258 0.75 4.86 3.60
CA TYR A 258 1.68 5.72 4.35
C TYR A 258 1.53 5.61 5.86
N LYS A 259 0.54 4.85 6.32
CA LYS A 259 0.19 4.73 7.73
C LYS A 259 -0.22 6.06 8.36
N PHE A 260 -0.47 7.10 7.57
CA PHE A 260 -0.90 8.40 8.10
C PHE A 260 -2.42 8.48 8.06
N CYS A 261 -3.06 8.29 9.22
CA CYS A 261 -4.51 8.17 9.33
C CYS A 261 -5.09 9.45 9.95
N ARG A 262 -6.06 10.05 9.25
CA ARG A 262 -6.69 11.34 9.58
C ARG A 262 -8.21 11.20 9.69
#